data_AF-A0A1J5PN99-F1
#
_entry.id   AF-A0A1J5PN99-F1
#
_cell.length_a   1.000
_cell.length_b   1.000
_cell.length_c   1.000
_cell.angle_alpha   90.00
_cell.angle_beta   90.00
_cell.angle_gamma   90.00
#
_symmetry.space_group_name_H-M   'P 1'
#
loop_
_entity.id
_entity.type
_entity.pdbx_description
1 polymer ?
#
loop_
_entity_poly.entity_id
_entity_poly.type
_entity_poly.pdbx_seq_one_letter_code
_entity_poly.pdbx_strand_id
1 'polypeptide(L)'
;MVILSVTEGEDKPLKYPDMFRAADLMLVNKCDLLPHLEFDVERAIEFARRINPDLEVIQTSATKGEGMAAWLAWLERGAAQADARRRA
;
A
#
# COMPACT_ATOMS: atom_id res chain seq x y z
N MET A 1 -1.77 7.85 1.86
CA MET A 1 -1.68 6.61 1.06
C MET A 1 -0.49 6.69 0.13
N VAL A 2 0.24 5.59 -0.06
CA VAL A 2 1.36 5.44 -1.00
C VAL A 2 1.13 4.21 -1.89
N ILE A 3 1.66 4.22 -3.10
CA ILE A 3 1.59 3.07 -4.03
C ILE A 3 3.02 2.69 -4.42
N LEU A 4 3.36 1.41 -4.26
CA LEU A 4 4.61 0.80 -4.67
C LEU A 4 4.32 -0.25 -5.74
N SER A 5 4.83 -0.09 -6.96
CA SER A 5 4.73 -1.16 -7.96
C SER A 5 5.82 -2.20 -7.77
N VAL A 6 5.53 -3.49 -7.94
CA VAL A 6 6.55 -4.57 -7.86
C VAL A 6 7.68 -4.43 -8.88
N THR A 7 7.49 -3.63 -9.94
CA THR A 7 8.52 -3.31 -10.94
C THR A 7 9.56 -2.29 -10.47
N GLU A 8 9.38 -1.69 -9.29
CA GLU A 8 10.22 -0.60 -8.79
C GLU A 8 11.33 -1.05 -7.83
N GLY A 9 11.28 -2.30 -7.35
CA GLY A 9 12.20 -2.88 -6.37
C GLY A 9 11.74 -2.70 -4.91
N GLU A 10 12.08 -3.66 -4.05
CA GLU A 10 11.61 -3.68 -2.65
C GLU A 10 12.21 -2.57 -1.77
N ASP A 11 13.32 -1.94 -2.17
CA ASP A 11 14.08 -0.98 -1.36
C ASP A 11 13.53 0.46 -1.37
N LYS A 12 12.44 0.70 -2.10
CA LYS A 12 11.77 2.01 -2.19
C LYS A 12 11.38 2.62 -0.84
N PRO A 13 10.87 1.87 0.15
CA PRO A 13 10.59 2.45 1.46
C PRO A 13 11.82 3.10 2.10
N LEU A 14 12.98 2.43 2.01
CA LEU A 14 14.24 2.93 2.58
C LEU A 14 14.75 4.18 1.85
N LYS A 15 14.53 4.26 0.54
CA LYS A 15 14.94 5.40 -0.29
C LYS A 15 14.06 6.64 -0.11
N TYR A 16 12.78 6.47 0.24
CA TYR A 16 11.80 7.56 0.34
C TYR A 16 11.06 7.53 1.69
N PRO A 17 11.76 7.59 2.83
CA PRO A 17 11.19 7.28 4.14
C PRO A 17 10.01 8.18 4.52
N ASP A 18 10.05 9.46 4.15
CA ASP A 18 9.02 10.41 4.55
C ASP A 18 7.66 10.12 3.90
N MET A 19 7.66 9.61 2.67
CA MET A 19 6.45 9.23 1.95
C MET A 19 5.74 8.05 2.63
N PHE A 20 6.50 7.05 3.10
CA PHE A 20 5.95 5.88 3.78
C PHE A 20 5.55 6.20 5.23
N ARG A 21 6.29 7.10 5.89
CA ARG A 21 5.94 7.57 7.24
C ARG A 21 4.60 8.33 7.27
N ALA A 22 4.32 9.13 6.23
CA ALA A 22 3.10 9.93 6.15
C ALA A 22 1.87 9.15 5.64
N ALA A 23 2.02 7.90 5.22
CA ALA A 23 0.94 7.11 4.64
C ALA A 23 0.31 6.20 5.69
N ASP A 24 -1.04 6.19 5.75
CA ASP A 24 -1.79 5.23 6.56
C ASP A 24 -1.95 3.86 5.86
N LEU A 25 -1.83 3.84 4.53
CA LEU A 25 -1.98 2.66 3.67
C LEU A 25 -0.92 2.65 2.58
N MET A 26 -0.32 1.48 2.35
CA MET A 26 0.49 1.15 1.18
C MET A 26 -0.23 0.15 0.29
N LEU A 27 -0.32 0.46 -1.01
CA LEU A 27 -0.70 -0.50 -2.03
C LEU A 27 0.55 -1.09 -2.67
N VAL A 28 0.72 -2.41 -2.62
CA VAL A 28 1.73 -3.12 -3.42
C VAL A 28 1.06 -3.52 -4.73
N ASN A 29 1.33 -2.79 -5.81
CA ASN A 29 0.58 -2.92 -7.06
C ASN A 29 1.35 -3.71 -8.13
N LYS A 30 0.59 -4.18 -9.14
CA LYS A 30 1.04 -5.04 -10.25
C LYS A 30 1.48 -6.43 -9.78
N CYS A 31 0.86 -6.97 -8.74
CA CYS A 31 1.19 -8.30 -8.20
C CYS A 31 1.00 -9.43 -9.23
N ASP A 32 0.23 -9.20 -10.30
CA ASP A 32 0.12 -10.11 -11.45
C ASP A 32 1.46 -10.34 -12.17
N LEU A 33 2.46 -9.48 -11.97
CA LEU A 33 3.79 -9.60 -12.55
C LEU A 33 4.78 -10.36 -11.67
N LEU A 34 4.44 -10.71 -10.43
CA LEU A 34 5.35 -11.42 -9.51
C LEU A 34 5.94 -12.71 -10.09
N PRO A 35 5.21 -13.54 -10.87
CA PRO A 35 5.80 -14.73 -11.50
C PRO A 35 6.93 -14.43 -12.51
N HIS A 36 7.11 -13.18 -12.89
CA HIS A 36 8.08 -12.72 -13.88
C HIS A 36 9.20 -11.86 -13.29
N LEU A 37 9.18 -11.61 -11.97
CA LEU A 37 10.07 -10.67 -11.31
C LEU A 37 10.75 -11.33 -10.10
N GLU A 38 12.00 -10.97 -9.86
CA GLU A 38 12.68 -11.22 -8.59
C GLU A 38 12.30 -10.10 -7.61
N PHE A 39 11.12 -10.20 -7.02
CA PHE A 39 10.63 -9.24 -6.03
C PHE A 39 10.08 -9.98 -4.81
N ASP A 40 10.58 -9.62 -3.62
CA ASP A 40 10.12 -10.16 -2.35
C ASP A 40 9.13 -9.19 -1.68
N VAL A 41 7.84 -9.55 -1.75
CA VAL A 41 6.76 -8.75 -1.18
C VAL A 41 6.89 -8.60 0.33
N GLU A 42 7.26 -9.67 1.03
CA GLU A 42 7.38 -9.63 2.49
C GLU A 42 8.53 -8.72 2.91
N ARG A 43 9.65 -8.75 2.18
CA ARG A 43 10.78 -7.82 2.41
C ARG A 43 10.39 -6.36 2.18
N ALA A 44 9.63 -6.07 1.13
CA ALA A 44 9.14 -4.72 0.87
C ALA A 44 8.23 -4.23 2.02
N ILE A 45 7.36 -5.10 2.53
CA ILE A 45 6.49 -4.83 3.68
C ILE A 45 7.31 -4.60 4.95
N GLU A 46 8.33 -5.43 5.20
CA GLU A 46 9.23 -5.26 6.35
C GLU A 46 9.91 -3.90 6.30
N PHE A 47 10.48 -3.50 5.17
CA PHE A 47 11.11 -2.19 5.01
C PHE A 47 10.13 -1.04 5.22
N ALA A 48 8.90 -1.16 4.72
CA ALA A 48 7.87 -0.15 4.94
C ALA A 48 7.48 -0.06 6.43
N ARG A 49 7.29 -1.20 7.10
CA ARG A 49 6.93 -1.26 8.53
C ARG A 49 8.03 -0.81 9.47
N ARG A 50 9.30 -0.95 9.08
CA ARG A 50 10.43 -0.35 9.81
C ARG A 50 10.36 1.18 9.86
N ILE A 51 9.68 1.80 8.89
CA ILE A 51 9.51 3.25 8.80
C ILE A 51 8.18 3.69 9.43
N ASN A 52 7.12 2.93 9.20
CA ASN A 52 5.80 3.13 9.79
C ASN A 52 5.23 1.77 10.26
N PRO A 53 5.36 1.42 11.56
CA PRO A 53 4.88 0.15 12.10
C PRO A 53 3.37 -0.07 11.95
N ASP A 54 2.59 1.01 11.90
CA ASP A 54 1.12 0.97 11.82
C ASP A 54 0.60 0.94 10.37
N LEU A 55 1.50 0.91 9.38
CA LEU A 55 1.15 0.94 7.96
C LEU A 55 0.32 -0.30 7.56
N GLU A 56 -0.93 -0.04 7.15
CA GLU A 56 -1.75 -1.06 6.50
C GLU A 56 -1.19 -1.35 5.10
N VAL A 57 -1.25 -2.61 4.68
CA VAL A 57 -0.76 -3.02 3.35
C VAL A 57 -1.81 -3.85 2.64
N ILE A 58 -2.07 -3.52 1.38
CA ILE A 58 -2.92 -4.29 0.49
C ILE A 58 -2.13 -4.62 -0.78
N GLN A 59 -2.04 -5.90 -1.13
CA GLN A 59 -1.54 -6.35 -2.42
C GLN A 59 -2.63 -6.18 -3.49
N THR A 60 -2.28 -5.59 -4.63
CA THR A 60 -3.23 -5.30 -5.70
C THR A 60 -2.70 -5.65 -7.08
N SER A 61 -3.63 -5.99 -7.96
CA SER A 61 -3.42 -5.92 -9.40
C SER A 61 -4.53 -5.06 -10.00
N ALA A 62 -4.21 -3.82 -10.36
CA ALA A 62 -5.18 -2.93 -11.00
C ALA A 62 -5.67 -3.46 -12.37
N THR A 63 -4.88 -4.32 -13.03
CA THR A 63 -5.22 -4.93 -14.33
C THR A 63 -6.08 -6.19 -14.17
N LYS A 64 -5.98 -6.91 -13.05
CA LYS A 64 -6.73 -8.14 -12.77
C LYS A 64 -7.85 -7.97 -11.75
N GLY A 65 -7.90 -6.84 -11.07
CA GLY A 65 -8.90 -6.52 -10.05
C GLY A 65 -8.59 -7.08 -8.66
N GLU A 66 -7.49 -7.83 -8.48
CA GLU A 66 -7.09 -8.37 -7.18
C GLU A 66 -6.82 -7.23 -6.18
N GLY A 67 -7.29 -7.40 -4.94
CA GLY A 67 -7.13 -6.41 -3.87
C GLY A 67 -7.96 -5.13 -4.01
N MET A 68 -8.61 -4.90 -5.16
CA MET A 68 -9.36 -3.67 -5.42
C MET A 68 -10.57 -3.52 -4.50
N ALA A 69 -11.27 -4.61 -4.18
CA ALA A 69 -12.39 -4.59 -3.24
C ALA A 69 -11.94 -4.19 -1.82
N ALA A 70 -10.77 -4.69 -1.37
CA ALA A 70 -10.22 -4.32 -0.07
C ALA A 70 -9.80 -2.84 -0.03
N TRP A 71 -9.20 -2.35 -1.12
CA TRP A 71 -8.86 -0.93 -1.26
C TRP A 71 -10.09 -0.02 -1.28
N LEU A 72 -11.14 -0.38 -2.02
CA LEU A 72 -12.40 0.37 -2.03
C LEU A 72 -13.04 0.40 -0.64
N ALA A 73 -13.10 -0.74 0.06
CA ALA A 73 -13.61 -0.80 1.42
C ALA A 73 -12.78 0.08 2.38
N TRP A 74 -11.47 0.18 2.18
CA TRP A 74 -10.62 1.09 2.96
C TRP A 74 -10.98 2.56 2.72
N LEU A 75 -11.18 2.95 1.47
CA LEU A 75 -11.60 4.32 1.10
C LEU A 75 -12.97 4.67 1.68
N GLU A 76 -13.94 3.75 1.58
CA GLU A 76 -15.29 3.93 2.13
C GLU A 76 -15.28 4.15 3.64
N ARG A 77 -14.46 3.37 4.38
CA ARG A 77 -14.25 3.58 5.82
C ARG A 77 -13.68 4.96 6.11
N GLY A 78 -12.64 5.36 5.37
CA GLY A 78 -12.02 6.68 5.53
C GLY A 78 -12.98 7.84 5.24
N ALA A 79 -13.78 7.72 4.18
CA ALA A 79 -14.79 8.71 3.81
C ALA A 79 -15.86 8.86 4.90
N ALA A 80 -16.39 7.74 5.42
CA ALA A 80 -17.38 7.77 6.50
C ALA A 80 -16.85 8.43 7.78
N GLN A 81 -15.58 8.17 8.14
CA GLN A 81 -14.93 8.80 9.29
C GLN A 81 -14.73 10.31 9.09
N ALA A 82 -14.32 10.74 7.89
CA ALA A 82 -14.16 12.14 7.58
C ALA A 82 -15.50 12.89 7.63
N ASP A 83 -16.57 12.29 7.12
CA ASP A 83 -17.92 12.87 7.17
C ASP A 83 -18.44 13.01 8.60
N ALA A 84 -18.23 12.01 9.45
CA ALA A 84 -18.60 12.09 10.87
C ALA A 84 -17.87 13.25 11.57
N ARG A 85 -16.57 13.44 11.30
CA ARG A 85 -15.77 14.54 11.88
C ARG A 85 -16.23 15.92 11.41
N ARG A 86 -16.77 16.05 10.19
CA ARG A 86 -17.29 17.33 9.66
C ARG A 86 -18.64 17.73 10.26
N ARG A 87 -19.40 16.76 10.76
CA ARG A 87 -20.75 16.95 11.32
C ARG A 87 -20.76 17.12 12.84
N ALA A 88 -19.64 16.84 13.50
CA ALA A 88 -19.41 17.09 14.92
C ALA A 88 -18.93 18.54 15.13
#